data_AF-A0AAV9LGW6-F1
#
_entry.id   AF-A0AAV9LGW6-F1
#
_cell.length_a   1.000
_cell.length_b   1.000
_cell.length_c   1.000
_cell.angle_alpha   90.00
_cell.angle_beta   90.00
_cell.angle_gamma   90.00
#
_symmetry.space_group_name_H-M   'P 1'
#
loop_
_entity.id
_entity.type
_entity.pdbx_description
1 polymer ?
#
loop_
_entity_poly.entity_id
_entity_poly.type
_entity_poly.pdbx_seq_one_letter_code
_entity_poly.pdbx_strand_id
1 'polypeptide(L)'
;MRTFKWNPWFEPEVETTIGVAWISFPDLPLNFFAKDAIFPIATAVGKPLTMDMETRNQTRPSCAKVKIEVDLMAKLLQRVRITEEDDDTGI
;
A
#
# COMPACT_ATOMS: atom_id res chain seq x y z
N MET A 1 17.64 4.26 -12.36
CA MET A 1 17.49 2.94 -12.99
C MET A 1 16.09 2.43 -12.61
N ARG A 2 15.18 2.25 -13.58
CA ARG A 2 13.79 1.81 -13.34
C ARG A 2 13.74 0.29 -13.46
N THR A 3 13.20 -0.40 -12.47
CA THR A 3 13.04 -1.85 -12.50
C THR A 3 11.72 -2.20 -13.17
N PHE A 4 11.78 -2.99 -14.24
CA PHE A 4 10.60 -3.48 -14.93
C PHE A 4 10.19 -4.85 -14.39
N LYS A 5 8.88 -5.10 -14.35
CA LYS A 5 8.34 -6.42 -14.04
C LYS A 5 8.57 -7.31 -15.26
N TRP A 6 9.46 -8.30 -15.12
CA TRP A 6 9.71 -9.27 -16.18
C TRP A 6 8.43 -10.00 -16.55
N ASN A 7 8.14 -10.07 -17.84
CA ASN A 7 7.07 -10.87 -18.39
C ASN A 7 7.54 -11.46 -19.75
N PRO A 8 6.99 -12.60 -20.21
CA PRO A 8 7.44 -13.25 -21.46
C PRO A 8 7.20 -12.41 -22.72
N TRP A 9 6.34 -11.40 -22.64
CA TRP A 9 6.01 -10.45 -23.70
C TRP A 9 6.61 -9.06 -23.43
N PHE A 10 7.74 -9.01 -22.71
CA PHE A 10 8.33 -7.74 -22.29
C PHE A 10 8.96 -7.05 -23.49
N GLU A 11 8.34 -5.97 -23.95
CA GLU A 11 8.87 -5.11 -24.99
C GLU A 11 9.64 -3.96 -24.34
N PRO A 12 10.98 -3.87 -24.50
CA PRO A 12 11.79 -2.83 -23.87
C PRO A 12 11.48 -1.42 -24.40
N GLU A 13 10.86 -1.33 -25.57
CA GLU A 13 10.43 -0.07 -26.21
C GLU A 13 9.08 0.42 -25.69
N VAL A 14 8.29 -0.45 -25.04
CA VAL A 14 6.99 -0.10 -24.48
C VAL A 14 7.15 0.22 -22.99
N GLU A 15 7.05 1.50 -22.63
CA GLU A 15 7.08 1.91 -21.22
C GLU A 15 5.85 1.36 -20.48
N THR A 16 6.06 0.39 -19.60
CA THR A 16 5.01 -0.09 -18.70
C THR A 16 4.73 0.97 -17.65
N THR A 17 3.50 1.46 -17.58
CA THR A 17 3.10 2.48 -16.60
C THR A 17 3.10 1.96 -15.15
N ILE A 18 3.15 0.64 -14.98
CA ILE A 18 3.20 -0.05 -13.70
C ILE A 18 4.60 0.06 -13.07
N GLY A 19 4.67 0.60 -11.86
CA GLY A 19 5.87 0.69 -11.04
C GLY A 19 5.66 0.08 -9.66
N VAL A 20 6.77 -0.16 -8.96
CA VAL A 20 6.75 -0.61 -7.56
C VAL A 20 7.27 0.50 -6.67
N ALA A 21 6.47 0.92 -5.70
CA ALA A 21 6.78 2.00 -4.80
C ALA A 21 6.55 1.61 -3.34
N TRP A 22 7.30 2.24 -2.44
CA TRP A 22 7.02 2.19 -1.01
C TRP A 22 6.14 3.38 -0.64
N ILE A 23 4.97 3.10 -0.08
CA ILE A 23 4.12 4.13 0.52
C ILE A 23 4.24 4.10 2.03
N SER A 24 4.09 5.28 2.62
CA SER A 24 4.17 5.49 4.07
C SER A 24 2.83 6.05 4.54
N PHE A 25 2.28 5.45 5.58
CA PHE A 25 1.11 5.95 6.31
C PHE A 25 1.60 6.60 7.60
N PRO A 26 1.88 7.91 7.60
CA PRO A 26 2.14 8.63 8.83
C PRO A 26 0.86 8.65 9.69
N ASP A 27 1.03 8.60 11.00
CA ASP A 27 -0.07 8.73 11.98
C ASP A 27 -1.16 7.64 11.90
N LEU A 28 -0.87 6.51 11.25
CA LEU A 28 -1.75 5.35 11.30
C LEU A 28 -1.76 4.79 12.73
N PRO A 29 -2.92 4.55 13.36
CA PRO A 29 -2.93 3.99 14.69
C PRO A 29 -2.51 2.51 14.68
N LEU A 30 -1.89 2.07 15.78
CA LEU A 30 -1.23 0.77 15.93
C LEU A 30 -2.15 -0.44 15.70
N ASN A 31 -3.45 -0.28 15.93
CA ASN A 31 -4.47 -1.28 15.64
C ASN A 31 -4.54 -1.63 14.13
N PHE A 32 -4.17 -0.71 13.23
CA PHE A 32 -4.17 -0.93 11.79
C PHE A 32 -2.83 -1.43 11.24
N PHE A 33 -1.83 -1.75 12.07
CA PHE A 33 -0.53 -2.28 11.62
C PHE A 33 -0.58 -3.77 11.24
N ALA A 34 -1.68 -4.46 11.58
CA ALA A 34 -1.91 -5.83 11.16
C ALA A 34 -1.98 -5.91 9.63
N LYS A 35 -1.46 -7.01 9.06
CA LYS A 35 -1.49 -7.25 7.61
C LYS A 35 -2.91 -7.13 7.05
N ASP A 36 -3.86 -7.70 7.77
CA ASP A 36 -5.28 -7.76 7.37
C ASP A 36 -5.96 -6.39 7.41
N ALA A 37 -5.42 -5.43 8.18
CA ALA A 37 -5.92 -4.06 8.25
C ALA A 37 -5.22 -3.12 7.25
N ILE A 38 -3.89 -3.22 7.12
CA ILE A 38 -3.14 -2.30 6.27
C ILE A 38 -3.23 -2.62 4.78
N PHE A 39 -3.44 -3.89 4.40
CA PHE A 39 -3.56 -4.28 2.99
C PHE A 39 -4.83 -3.71 2.33
N PRO A 40 -6.01 -3.78 2.95
CA PRO A 40 -7.20 -3.10 2.44
C PRO A 40 -6.99 -1.59 2.26
N ILE A 41 -6.35 -0.92 3.22
CA ILE A 41 -6.03 0.51 3.14
C ILE A 41 -5.07 0.78 1.97
N ALA A 42 -4.02 -0.02 1.83
CA ALA A 42 -3.06 0.10 0.73
C ALA A 42 -3.67 -0.17 -0.65
N THR A 43 -4.71 -1.02 -0.71
CA THR A 43 -5.45 -1.34 -1.94
C THR A 43 -6.11 -0.11 -2.58
N ALA A 44 -6.47 0.89 -1.77
CA ALA A 44 -6.98 2.17 -2.27
C ALA A 44 -5.94 2.94 -3.10
N VAL A 45 -4.64 2.72 -2.86
CA VAL A 45 -3.54 3.40 -3.57
C VAL A 45 -2.99 2.55 -4.72
N GLY A 46 -2.91 1.23 -4.54
CA GLY A 46 -2.39 0.29 -5.51
C GLY A 46 -2.39 -1.13 -4.97
N LYS A 47 -1.80 -2.09 -5.68
CA LYS A 47 -1.81 -3.49 -5.25
C LYS A 47 -0.74 -3.75 -4.19
N PRO A 48 -1.08 -4.09 -2.93
CA PRO A 48 -0.10 -4.37 -1.89
C PRO A 48 0.69 -5.66 -2.19
N LEU A 49 2.00 -5.58 -2.01
CA LEU A 49 2.94 -6.68 -2.22
C LEU A 49 3.49 -7.20 -0.89
N THR A 50 4.03 -6.30 -0.05
CA THR A 50 4.59 -6.66 1.26
C THR A 50 4.60 -5.47 2.22
N MET A 51 4.64 -5.74 3.53
CA MET A 51 4.93 -4.74 4.55
C MET A 51 6.43 -4.66 4.80
N ASP A 52 6.87 -3.52 5.31
CA ASP A 52 8.21 -3.34 5.83
C ASP A 52 8.43 -4.13 7.13
N MET A 53 9.67 -4.53 7.41
CA MET A 53 10.00 -5.38 8.55
C MET A 53 9.66 -4.66 9.87
N GLU A 54 9.92 -3.36 9.94
CA GLU A 54 9.64 -2.49 11.09
C GLU A 54 8.14 -2.35 11.36
N THR A 55 7.33 -2.30 10.30
CA THR A 55 5.86 -2.28 10.41
C THR A 55 5.36 -3.64 10.91
N ARG A 56 5.90 -4.73 10.35
CA ARG A 56 5.54 -6.10 10.77
C ARG A 56 5.93 -6.41 12.21
N ASN A 57 7.07 -5.93 12.66
CA ASN A 57 7.58 -6.14 14.02
C ASN A 57 7.13 -5.03 15.00
N GLN A 58 6.30 -4.09 14.55
CA GLN A 58 5.80 -2.94 15.32
C GLN A 58 6.90 -2.14 16.07
N THR A 59 8.13 -2.21 15.57
CA THR A 59 9.31 -1.63 16.25
C THR A 59 9.38 -0.11 16.03
N ARG A 60 8.72 0.39 14.98
CA ARG A 60 8.62 1.82 14.67
C ARG A 60 7.15 2.21 14.45
N PRO A 61 6.40 2.49 15.54
CA PRO A 61 4.96 2.77 15.47
C PRO A 61 4.62 4.10 14.80
N SER A 62 5.60 4.98 14.55
CA SER A 62 5.36 6.31 13.97
C SER A 62 5.03 6.29 12.48
N CYS A 63 5.34 5.20 11.76
CA CYS A 63 5.13 5.15 10.33
C CYS A 63 4.97 3.72 9.83
N ALA A 64 3.80 3.39 9.31
CA ALA A 64 3.58 2.11 8.66
C ALA A 64 3.97 2.21 7.18
N LYS A 65 4.74 1.24 6.68
CA LYS A 65 5.21 1.22 5.29
C LYS A 65 4.76 -0.03 4.57
N VAL A 66 4.22 0.16 3.36
CA VAL A 66 3.77 -0.92 2.49
C VAL A 66 4.37 -0.75 1.11
N LYS A 67 4.92 -1.84 0.57
CA LYS A 67 5.34 -1.94 -0.81
C LYS A 67 4.13 -2.25 -1.67
N ILE A 68 3.86 -1.41 -2.66
CA ILE A 68 2.71 -1.52 -3.55
C ILE A 68 3.15 -1.50 -5.02
N GLU A 69 2.39 -2.17 -5.87
CA GLU A 69 2.43 -2.04 -7.32
C GLU A 69 1.39 -0.97 -7.73
N VAL A 70 1.83 0.12 -8.35
CA VAL A 70 1.00 1.27 -8.75
C VAL A 70 1.11 1.54 -10.23
N ASP A 71 0.02 2.03 -10.82
CA ASP A 71 0.08 2.67 -12.13
C ASP A 71 0.54 4.12 -11.95
N LEU A 72 1.71 4.45 -12.50
CA LEU A 72 2.33 5.77 -12.43
C LEU A 72 1.60 6.81 -13.30
N MET A 73 0.81 6.37 -14.29
CA MET A 73 -0.02 7.27 -15.10
C MET A 73 -1.37 7.55 -14.44
N ALA A 74 -1.78 6.75 -13.47
CA ALA A 74 -3.00 6.97 -12.71
C ALA A 74 -2.81 8.06 -11.65
N LYS A 75 -3.90 8.74 -11.29
CA LYS A 75 -3.89 9.73 -10.21
C LYS A 75 -3.74 9.02 -8.86
N LEU A 76 -2.56 9.14 -8.24
CA LEU A 76 -2.29 8.56 -6.93
C LEU A 76 -3.04 9.31 -5.82
N LEU A 77 -3.71 8.56 -4.94
CA LEU A 77 -4.36 9.11 -3.75
C LEU A 77 -3.30 9.52 -2.72
N GLN A 78 -3.37 10.76 -2.25
CA GLN A 78 -2.48 11.28 -1.20
C GLN A 78 -3.07 11.13 0.21
N ARG A 79 -4.37 10.87 0.31
CA ARG A 79 -5.11 10.74 1.57
C ARG A 79 -6.11 9.61 1.46
N VAL A 80 -6.14 8.75 2.48
CA VAL A 80 -7.14 7.70 2.64
C VAL A 80 -7.93 8.02 3.91
N ARG A 81 -9.26 8.04 3.80
CA ARG A 81 -10.15 8.16 4.96
C ARG A 81 -10.52 6.76 5.43
N ILE A 82 -10.26 6.48 6.70
CA ILE A 82 -10.71 5.26 7.37
C ILE A 82 -11.98 5.65 8.11
N THR A 83 -13.08 4.95 7.83
CA THR A 83 -14.34 5.10 8.56
C THR A 83 -14.52 3.80 9.32
N GLU A 84 -14.54 3.87 10.64
CA GLU A 84 -14.96 2.74 11.46
C GLU A 84 -16.49 2.74 11.40
N GLU A 85 -17.08 1.67 10.87
CA GLU A 85 -18.51 1.46 11.01
C GLU A 85 -18.73 1.05 12.47
N ASP A 86 -19.26 1.96 13.28
CA ASP A 86 -19.84 1.61 14.57
C ASP A 86 -20.96 0.63 14.28
N ASP A 87 -20.73 -0.63 14.66
CA ASP A 87 -21.76 -1.65 14.67
C ASP A 87 -22.79 -1.21 15.72
N ASP A 88 -23.80 -0.47 15.29
CA ASP A 88 -25.02 -0.21 16.05
C ASP A 88 -25.81 -1.54 16.14
N THR A 89 -25.19 -2.58 16.70
CA THR A 89 -25.88 -3.74 17.23
C THR A 89 -26.37 -3.40 18.63
N GLY A 90 -27.22 -2.38 18.69
CA GLY A 90 -28.22 -2.26 19.73
C GLY A 90 -29.42 -3.11 19.32
N ILE A 91 -29.41 -4.42 19.63
CA ILE A 91 -30.52 -5.23 20.18
C ILE A 91 -29.93 -6.48 20.84
#